data_AF-A0A918ZZC2-F1
#
_entry.id   AF-A0A918ZZC2-F1
#
_cell.length_a   1.000
_cell.length_b   1.000
_cell.length_c   1.000
_cell.angle_alpha   90.00
_cell.angle_beta   90.00
_cell.angle_gamma   90.00
#
_symmetry.space_group_name_H-M   'P 1'
#
loop_
_entity.id
_entity.type
_entity.pdbx_description
1 polymer ?
#
loop_
_entity_poly.entity_id
_entity_poly.type
_entity_poly.pdbx_seq_one_letter_code
_entity_poly.pdbx_strand_id
1 'polypeptide(L)'
;MSPTPAGARAVPRDATGDENPHGTAADTDTRPTPDGTPALPRNATGDADPRGTAAGTDTRPAADGARAAMRRTPGWARSGLRGARGGARTSVRGVPGAARANPRGVPGAARVNPRGAAGVHAGAWWLWALALGTAATRTTNPLLLALLLTVSGYVVVTCRPDTPSARSYTAFVRLALAVLLIRLVFAVALGSPIPGTHVLVTLPEVPLPHWAQGIRLGGRVTAEALVFALYDGLKLATLLVCVGAANALAAPARLLKSLPGALYEMGVAVVVALTFAPHLVADGRRLRAARRLRGRPDRGVRGLLHVGLPVLQGALERSVALAAAMDARGYGRTAEVAPAVRRTTAALTLGGLLGVCAGTYGLLTAEGGTYGLPVLLAGVAAALAGLRLGGRRSPRTRYRPDTWNLRSCLVAGAGAAVAALLTLAAARDPEALHPGVVPLTAPTLPLWPAAAVLLGLLPAFAAAPTPARTSPEEPS
;
A
#
# COMPACT_ATOMS: atom_id res chain seq x y z
N MET A 1 -10.08 -57.71 46.74
CA MET A 1 -10.44 -56.47 46.01
C MET A 1 -9.19 -55.86 45.41
N SER A 2 -9.33 -55.11 44.31
CA SER A 2 -8.29 -54.89 43.29
C SER A 2 -7.14 -53.92 43.69
N PRO A 3 -6.00 -53.91 42.96
CA PRO A 3 -4.71 -53.44 43.47
C PRO A 3 -4.09 -52.21 42.76
N THR A 4 -3.03 -51.63 43.34
CA THR A 4 -1.98 -50.91 42.59
C THR A 4 -0.61 -50.84 43.31
N PRO A 5 0.46 -51.38 42.71
CA PRO A 5 1.85 -50.88 42.80
C PRO A 5 2.33 -50.43 41.40
N ALA A 6 3.14 -49.38 41.18
CA ALA A 6 4.46 -49.02 41.70
C ALA A 6 5.66 -49.77 41.04
N GLY A 7 6.55 -49.00 40.39
CA GLY A 7 8.00 -49.11 40.59
C GLY A 7 8.85 -50.07 39.73
N ALA A 8 9.57 -49.50 38.77
CA ALA A 8 10.68 -50.05 37.95
C ALA A 8 11.77 -50.94 38.62
N ARG A 9 12.36 -51.89 37.85
CA ARG A 9 13.83 -51.98 37.54
C ARG A 9 14.28 -53.18 36.65
N ALA A 10 15.17 -52.88 35.68
CA ALA A 10 16.41 -53.57 35.22
C ALA A 10 16.50 -55.04 34.69
N VAL A 11 17.04 -55.19 33.44
CA VAL A 11 18.24 -55.99 32.96
C VAL A 11 18.25 -57.55 33.16
N PRO A 12 18.96 -58.44 32.38
CA PRO A 12 19.94 -58.36 31.25
C PRO A 12 19.42 -58.96 29.90
N ARG A 13 20.10 -59.06 28.72
CA ARG A 13 21.49 -59.06 28.19
C ARG A 13 22.12 -60.45 27.96
N ASP A 14 22.40 -60.79 26.69
CA ASP A 14 23.47 -61.66 26.16
C ASP A 14 23.43 -61.66 24.60
N ALA A 15 24.37 -62.26 23.83
CA ALA A 15 25.76 -61.81 23.68
C ALA A 15 26.48 -62.24 22.36
N THR A 16 26.15 -63.38 21.73
CA THR A 16 26.93 -63.99 20.61
C THR A 16 26.76 -63.26 19.26
N GLY A 17 27.79 -62.96 18.45
CA GLY A 17 29.23 -63.20 18.55
C GLY A 17 29.75 -64.13 17.44
N ASP A 18 30.31 -63.56 16.37
CA ASP A 18 31.27 -64.23 15.46
C ASP A 18 32.10 -63.20 14.65
N GLU A 19 33.28 -63.59 14.16
CA GLU A 19 34.39 -62.69 13.75
C GLU A 19 34.77 -62.68 12.24
N ASN A 20 35.24 -61.51 11.75
CA ASN A 20 36.39 -61.17 10.85
C ASN A 20 37.19 -62.25 10.02
N PRO A 21 38.21 -61.89 9.19
CA PRO A 21 38.53 -60.67 8.39
C PRO A 21 39.10 -60.95 6.95
N HIS A 22 39.50 -59.89 6.21
CA HIS A 22 40.59 -59.72 5.18
C HIS A 22 40.19 -58.58 4.19
N GLY A 23 41.00 -57.60 3.75
CA GLY A 23 42.33 -57.63 3.06
C GLY A 23 42.11 -57.62 1.52
N THR A 24 42.71 -56.80 0.63
CA THR A 24 43.88 -55.88 0.65
C THR A 24 43.88 -54.98 -0.62
N ALA A 25 44.71 -53.92 -0.69
CA ALA A 25 45.09 -53.08 -1.87
C ALA A 25 44.00 -52.16 -2.47
N ALA A 26 44.19 -50.88 -2.80
CA ALA A 26 45.33 -50.07 -3.28
C ALA A 26 45.63 -50.21 -4.78
N ASP A 27 45.24 -49.21 -5.59
CA ASP A 27 45.99 -48.81 -6.79
C ASP A 27 45.76 -47.32 -7.13
N THR A 28 46.65 -46.75 -7.93
CA THR A 28 46.75 -45.31 -8.24
C THR A 28 46.84 -45.07 -9.75
N ASP A 29 46.44 -43.87 -10.18
CA ASP A 29 46.96 -43.16 -11.37
C ASP A 29 46.42 -43.49 -12.79
N THR A 30 46.69 -42.53 -13.69
CA THR A 30 46.69 -42.55 -15.16
C THR A 30 45.37 -42.34 -15.96
N ARG A 31 45.32 -41.16 -16.61
CA ARG A 31 44.77 -40.89 -17.95
C ARG A 31 45.62 -41.63 -19.02
N PRO A 32 45.18 -41.88 -20.29
CA PRO A 32 44.49 -40.91 -21.16
C PRO A 32 43.49 -41.43 -22.24
N THR A 33 43.09 -40.50 -23.11
CA THR A 33 42.40 -40.57 -24.44
C THR A 33 43.00 -41.59 -25.44
N PRO A 34 42.33 -42.02 -26.55
CA PRO A 34 41.50 -41.23 -27.51
C PRO A 34 40.16 -41.95 -27.90
N ASP A 35 39.39 -41.67 -28.97
CA ASP A 35 39.64 -41.02 -30.28
C ASP A 35 38.34 -40.55 -30.98
N GLY A 36 38.44 -39.75 -32.06
CA GLY A 36 37.34 -39.53 -33.01
C GLY A 36 37.01 -38.08 -33.43
N THR A 37 37.66 -37.58 -34.50
CA THR A 37 37.24 -36.38 -35.27
C THR A 37 36.81 -36.80 -36.68
N PRO A 38 35.78 -36.19 -37.31
CA PRO A 38 35.94 -35.02 -38.22
C PRO A 38 34.86 -33.91 -38.01
N ALA A 39 34.90 -32.67 -38.55
CA ALA A 39 35.95 -31.87 -39.20
C ALA A 39 35.60 -30.33 -39.24
N LEU A 40 35.46 -29.73 -40.43
CA LEU A 40 35.49 -28.28 -40.78
C LEU A 40 34.58 -28.01 -42.02
N PRO A 41 34.37 -26.76 -42.54
CA PRO A 41 35.05 -25.48 -42.25
C PRO A 41 34.17 -24.22 -42.00
N ARG A 42 34.83 -23.11 -41.63
CA ARG A 42 34.35 -21.72 -41.72
C ARG A 42 35.02 -21.01 -42.91
N ASN A 43 34.41 -19.95 -43.44
CA ASN A 43 35.05 -19.00 -44.37
C ASN A 43 34.97 -17.56 -43.82
N ALA A 44 35.99 -16.75 -44.11
CA ALA A 44 36.06 -15.32 -43.79
C ALA A 44 37.03 -14.59 -44.74
N THR A 45 36.60 -13.44 -45.28
CA THR A 45 37.34 -12.42 -46.06
C THR A 45 36.43 -11.17 -46.15
N GLY A 46 36.85 -9.89 -46.19
CA GLY A 46 38.12 -9.18 -45.95
C GLY A 46 37.80 -7.81 -45.28
N ASP A 47 38.74 -7.06 -44.68
CA ASP A 47 39.62 -6.03 -45.31
C ASP A 47 38.91 -5.02 -46.25
N ALA A 48 39.16 -3.70 -46.23
CA ALA A 48 39.93 -2.81 -45.34
C ALA A 48 39.53 -1.32 -45.52
N ASP A 49 39.94 -0.43 -44.60
CA ASP A 49 39.78 1.06 -44.63
C ASP A 49 40.86 1.73 -45.53
N PRO A 50 40.69 2.95 -46.11
CA PRO A 50 41.07 4.19 -45.37
C PRO A 50 40.36 5.53 -45.75
N ARG A 51 40.13 6.37 -44.71
CA ARG A 51 40.39 7.84 -44.59
C ARG A 51 39.93 8.86 -45.68
N GLY A 52 39.36 9.99 -45.24
CA GLY A 52 39.68 11.30 -45.87
C GLY A 52 38.68 12.48 -45.80
N THR A 53 38.95 13.45 -44.91
CA THR A 53 38.78 14.93 -45.09
C THR A 53 37.45 15.61 -45.51
N ALA A 54 36.90 16.38 -44.54
CA ALA A 54 36.80 17.85 -44.54
C ALA A 54 35.59 18.65 -45.12
N ALA A 55 35.16 19.61 -44.29
CA ALA A 55 34.75 21.00 -44.56
C ALA A 55 33.33 21.38 -45.07
N GLY A 56 32.85 22.52 -44.52
CA GLY A 56 31.77 23.38 -45.04
C GLY A 56 30.45 23.32 -44.23
N THR A 57 30.00 24.34 -43.49
CA THR A 57 29.42 25.65 -43.92
C THR A 57 28.23 25.54 -44.87
N ASP A 58 27.12 26.29 -44.75
CA ASP A 58 26.54 27.11 -43.67
C ASP A 58 25.09 27.47 -44.13
N THR A 59 24.34 28.24 -43.34
CA THR A 59 23.20 29.07 -43.75
C THR A 59 21.95 28.39 -44.33
N ARG A 60 20.83 28.54 -43.60
CA ARG A 60 19.48 28.58 -44.19
C ARG A 60 19.20 30.00 -44.71
N PRO A 61 18.57 30.18 -45.88
CA PRO A 61 17.79 31.37 -46.18
C PRO A 61 16.30 31.14 -45.84
N ALA A 62 15.63 32.20 -45.41
CA ALA A 62 14.17 32.31 -45.43
C ALA A 62 13.76 33.12 -46.68
N ALA A 63 12.62 32.77 -47.29
CA ALA A 63 11.88 33.68 -48.17
C ALA A 63 10.43 33.18 -48.37
N ASP A 64 9.49 34.11 -48.41
CA ASP A 64 8.09 33.88 -48.76
C ASP A 64 7.90 33.54 -50.24
N GLY A 65 6.82 32.82 -50.56
CA GLY A 65 6.44 32.49 -51.94
C GLY A 65 4.94 32.19 -52.05
N ALA A 66 4.15 33.19 -52.44
CA ALA A 66 2.70 33.07 -52.55
C ALA A 66 2.22 32.58 -53.93
N ARG A 67 0.95 32.15 -53.97
CA ARG A 67 0.05 31.93 -55.14
C ARG A 67 0.13 30.60 -55.90
N ALA A 68 -0.96 29.82 -55.80
CA ALA A 68 -1.78 29.26 -56.90
C ALA A 68 -2.63 28.08 -56.34
N ALA A 69 -3.91 28.24 -56.02
CA ALA A 69 -5.04 28.29 -56.96
C ALA A 69 -5.26 27.01 -57.78
N MET A 70 -6.02 26.03 -57.26
CA MET A 70 -6.80 25.11 -58.12
C MET A 70 -8.03 24.49 -57.42
N ARG A 71 -9.20 24.71 -58.04
CA ARG A 71 -10.45 23.91 -58.02
C ARG A 71 -11.11 23.52 -56.68
N ARG A 72 -12.15 24.30 -56.34
CA ARG A 72 -13.43 23.75 -55.83
C ARG A 72 -14.25 23.19 -57.01
N THR A 73 -14.91 22.05 -56.85
CA THR A 73 -16.10 21.63 -57.61
C THR A 73 -17.03 20.80 -56.69
N PRO A 74 -18.35 20.71 -56.98
CA PRO A 74 -19.36 20.69 -55.92
C PRO A 74 -19.98 19.31 -55.62
N GLY A 75 -20.87 19.29 -54.63
CA GLY A 75 -21.48 18.09 -54.08
C GLY A 75 -22.47 17.37 -55.01
N TRP A 76 -22.61 16.07 -54.77
CA TRP A 76 -23.61 15.21 -55.40
C TRP A 76 -24.87 15.13 -54.53
N ALA A 77 -26.03 15.41 -55.13
CA ALA A 77 -27.31 15.04 -54.54
C ALA A 77 -27.50 13.51 -54.62
N ARG A 78 -28.12 12.91 -53.60
CA ARG A 78 -28.68 11.55 -53.71
C ARG A 78 -30.20 11.63 -53.58
N SER A 79 -30.86 11.78 -54.73
CA SER A 79 -32.29 11.51 -54.89
C SER A 79 -32.57 10.01 -54.70
N GLY A 80 -33.78 9.68 -54.24
CA GLY A 80 -34.13 8.33 -53.82
C GLY A 80 -34.38 7.37 -54.98
N LEU A 81 -33.99 6.11 -54.79
CA LEU A 81 -34.50 4.97 -55.57
C LEU A 81 -35.41 4.11 -54.68
N ARG A 82 -36.69 4.08 -55.05
CA ARG A 82 -37.77 3.40 -54.35
C ARG A 82 -37.77 1.91 -54.76
N GLY A 83 -37.02 1.09 -54.03
CA GLY A 83 -36.93 -0.36 -54.26
C GLY A 83 -37.96 -1.14 -53.43
N ALA A 84 -38.96 -1.72 -54.08
CA ALA A 84 -39.96 -2.56 -53.42
C ALA A 84 -39.40 -3.96 -53.07
N ARG A 85 -39.55 -4.38 -51.81
CA ARG A 85 -39.52 -5.80 -51.43
C ARG A 85 -40.61 -6.06 -50.39
N GLY A 86 -41.63 -6.82 -50.81
CA GLY A 86 -42.59 -7.41 -49.89
C GLY A 86 -41.95 -8.58 -49.13
N GLY A 87 -42.16 -8.62 -47.81
CA GLY A 87 -41.86 -9.77 -46.96
C GLY A 87 -43.13 -10.13 -46.19
N ALA A 88 -43.60 -11.37 -46.34
CA ALA A 88 -44.94 -11.76 -45.92
C ALA A 88 -45.12 -11.71 -44.39
N ARG A 89 -46.27 -11.19 -43.96
CA ARG A 89 -46.78 -11.39 -42.60
C ARG A 89 -47.65 -12.64 -42.60
N THR A 90 -47.17 -13.74 -42.03
CA THR A 90 -48.01 -14.91 -41.75
C THR A 90 -48.87 -14.65 -40.51
N SER A 91 -50.17 -14.45 -40.73
CA SER A 91 -51.17 -14.35 -39.67
C SER A 91 -51.52 -15.74 -39.15
N VAL A 92 -51.12 -16.06 -37.91
CA VAL A 92 -51.65 -17.24 -37.21
C VAL A 92 -52.98 -16.85 -36.57
N ARG A 93 -54.05 -17.53 -37.00
CA ARG A 93 -55.43 -17.37 -36.53
C ARG A 93 -55.53 -17.84 -35.07
N GLY A 94 -56.25 -17.09 -34.24
CA GLY A 94 -56.26 -17.29 -32.78
C GLY A 94 -57.06 -18.50 -32.29
N VAL A 95 -56.70 -18.97 -31.09
CA VAL A 95 -57.49 -19.87 -30.25
C VAL A 95 -57.99 -19.06 -29.03
N PRO A 96 -59.30 -19.04 -28.73
CA PRO A 96 -59.82 -18.34 -27.57
C PRO A 96 -59.77 -19.22 -26.31
N GLY A 97 -59.42 -18.63 -25.15
CA GLY A 97 -59.63 -19.28 -23.85
C GLY A 97 -58.38 -19.56 -23.02
N ALA A 98 -57.78 -18.51 -22.45
CA ALA A 98 -56.99 -18.62 -21.22
C ALA A 98 -57.20 -17.34 -20.40
N ALA A 99 -57.69 -17.49 -19.17
CA ALA A 99 -58.04 -16.35 -18.33
C ALA A 99 -56.82 -15.49 -17.99
N ARG A 100 -57.00 -14.16 -17.95
CA ARG A 100 -56.02 -13.23 -17.37
C ARG A 100 -55.92 -13.49 -15.86
N ALA A 101 -55.04 -14.38 -15.46
CA ALA A 101 -54.61 -14.53 -14.08
C ALA A 101 -53.91 -13.24 -13.65
N ASN A 102 -54.63 -12.38 -12.94
CA ASN A 102 -54.11 -11.20 -12.28
C ASN A 102 -53.11 -11.65 -11.19
N PRO A 103 -51.81 -11.29 -11.26
CA PRO A 103 -50.86 -11.60 -10.20
C PRO A 103 -51.16 -10.72 -8.98
N ARG A 104 -52.08 -11.19 -8.15
CA ARG A 104 -52.43 -10.55 -6.87
C ARG A 104 -51.20 -10.52 -5.97
N GLY A 105 -50.76 -9.31 -5.63
CA GLY A 105 -50.01 -8.95 -4.43
C GLY A 105 -48.90 -9.91 -3.98
N VAL A 106 -47.69 -9.76 -4.55
CA VAL A 106 -46.47 -10.06 -3.79
C VAL A 106 -46.34 -8.99 -2.71
N PRO A 107 -46.41 -9.31 -1.40
CA PRO A 107 -46.31 -8.31 -0.35
C PRO A 107 -44.89 -7.74 -0.32
N GLY A 108 -44.76 -6.42 -0.45
CA GLY A 108 -43.57 -5.72 0.02
C GLY A 108 -42.24 -6.18 -0.58
N ALA A 109 -42.14 -6.30 -1.92
CA ALA A 109 -40.85 -6.14 -2.60
C ALA A 109 -40.36 -4.70 -2.36
N ALA A 110 -39.79 -4.46 -1.18
CA ALA A 110 -39.35 -3.16 -0.72
C ALA A 110 -38.36 -2.63 -1.76
N ARG A 111 -38.71 -1.49 -2.39
CA ARG A 111 -37.83 -0.81 -3.33
C ARG A 111 -36.52 -0.53 -2.60
N VAL A 112 -35.50 -1.35 -2.84
CA VAL A 112 -34.16 -1.17 -2.30
C VAL A 112 -33.63 0.11 -2.90
N ASN A 113 -33.86 1.23 -2.21
CA ASN A 113 -33.50 2.56 -2.67
C ASN A 113 -31.96 2.61 -2.73
N PRO A 114 -31.32 2.59 -3.92
CA PRO A 114 -29.87 2.35 -4.01
C PRO A 114 -29.04 3.51 -3.45
N ARG A 115 -29.72 4.60 -3.06
CA ARG A 115 -29.22 5.82 -2.43
C ARG A 115 -28.94 5.66 -0.92
N GLY A 116 -29.39 4.57 -0.28
CA GLY A 116 -29.31 4.39 1.18
C GLY A 116 -27.97 3.93 1.77
N ALA A 117 -27.00 3.51 0.95
CA ALA A 117 -25.71 2.96 1.41
C ALA A 117 -24.51 3.73 0.83
N ALA A 118 -24.55 5.05 0.93
CA ALA A 118 -23.42 5.93 0.61
C ALA A 118 -22.37 5.85 1.74
N GLY A 119 -21.50 4.84 1.67
CA GLY A 119 -20.37 4.69 2.58
C GLY A 119 -19.43 5.91 2.54
N VAL A 120 -18.62 6.07 3.59
CA VAL A 120 -17.59 7.11 3.64
C VAL A 120 -16.51 6.81 2.60
N HIS A 121 -16.14 7.82 1.82
CA HIS A 121 -15.17 7.71 0.73
C HIS A 121 -13.80 7.27 1.28
N ALA A 122 -13.16 6.29 0.64
CA ALA A 122 -11.92 5.68 1.14
C ALA A 122 -10.81 6.69 1.49
N GLY A 123 -10.65 7.73 0.66
CA GLY A 123 -9.68 8.82 0.91
C GLY A 123 -9.94 9.64 2.18
N ALA A 124 -11.19 9.75 2.65
CA ALA A 124 -11.50 10.49 3.88
C ALA A 124 -10.99 9.78 5.13
N TRP A 125 -11.10 8.44 5.17
CA TRP A 125 -10.52 7.62 6.24
C TRP A 125 -8.99 7.70 6.27
N TRP A 126 -8.35 7.70 5.09
CA TRP A 126 -6.90 7.88 4.99
C TRP A 126 -6.46 9.27 5.45
N LEU A 127 -7.14 10.34 5.04
CA LEU A 127 -6.85 11.69 5.53
C LEU A 127 -7.05 11.81 7.04
N TRP A 128 -8.14 11.27 7.59
CA TRP A 128 -8.40 11.28 9.03
C TRP A 128 -7.31 10.56 9.82
N ALA A 129 -6.94 9.35 9.40
CA ALA A 129 -5.92 8.55 10.08
C ALA A 129 -4.51 9.16 9.95
N LEU A 130 -4.16 9.71 8.79
CA LEU A 130 -2.90 10.45 8.61
C LEU A 130 -2.89 11.73 9.46
N ALA A 131 -4.02 12.42 9.61
CA ALA A 131 -4.12 13.61 10.44
C ALA A 131 -4.04 13.30 11.95
N LEU A 132 -4.58 12.17 12.41
CA LEU A 132 -4.29 11.68 13.77
C LEU A 132 -2.82 11.29 13.92
N GLY A 133 -2.19 10.77 12.87
CA GLY A 133 -0.75 10.54 12.82
C GLY A 133 0.08 11.82 12.95
N THR A 134 -0.27 12.88 12.22
CA THR A 134 0.41 14.18 12.33
C THR A 134 0.11 14.89 13.66
N ALA A 135 -1.06 14.66 14.27
CA ALA A 135 -1.32 15.08 15.64
C ALA A 135 -0.37 14.37 16.63
N ALA A 136 -0.17 13.05 16.47
CA ALA A 136 0.75 12.26 17.30
C ALA A 136 2.23 12.68 17.14
N THR A 137 2.66 13.23 15.99
CA THR A 137 4.04 13.74 15.87
C THR A 137 4.31 15.00 16.70
N ARG A 138 3.26 15.75 17.06
CA ARG A 138 3.31 17.02 17.82
C ARG A 138 3.31 16.87 19.35
N THR A 139 3.33 15.64 19.88
CA THR A 139 3.34 15.42 21.32
C THR A 139 4.21 14.22 21.72
N THR A 140 4.72 14.27 22.95
CA THR A 140 5.29 13.11 23.67
C THR A 140 4.55 12.85 24.99
N ASN A 141 3.47 13.61 25.29
CA ASN A 141 2.65 13.41 26.48
C ASN A 141 1.92 12.06 26.38
N PRO A 142 2.15 11.11 27.30
CA PRO A 142 1.61 9.75 27.19
C PRO A 142 0.09 9.71 27.31
N LEU A 143 -0.53 10.66 28.01
CA LEU A 143 -1.98 10.71 28.17
C LEU A 143 -2.67 11.13 26.86
N LEU A 144 -2.09 12.07 26.12
CA LEU A 144 -2.59 12.47 24.80
C LEU A 144 -2.37 11.37 23.75
N LEU A 145 -1.24 10.66 23.81
CA LEU A 145 -0.98 9.51 22.94
C LEU A 145 -1.93 8.35 23.25
N ALA A 146 -2.19 8.05 24.53
CA ALA A 146 -3.19 7.08 24.95
C ALA A 146 -4.60 7.49 24.50
N LEU A 147 -4.96 8.78 24.57
CA LEU A 147 -6.24 9.29 24.07
C LEU A 147 -6.35 9.15 22.54
N LEU A 148 -5.29 9.43 21.78
CA LEU A 148 -5.25 9.17 20.33
C LEU A 148 -5.42 7.69 20.00
N LEU A 149 -4.79 6.79 20.77
CA LEU A 149 -4.94 5.34 20.64
C LEU A 149 -6.39 4.87 20.92
N THR A 150 -7.01 5.36 22.00
CA THR A 150 -8.40 4.98 22.35
C THR A 150 -9.41 5.55 21.35
N VAL A 151 -9.27 6.80 20.92
CA VAL A 151 -10.09 7.40 19.85
C VAL A 151 -9.95 6.62 18.55
N SER A 152 -8.71 6.28 18.15
CA SER A 152 -8.45 5.48 16.95
C SER A 152 -9.08 4.09 17.04
N GLY A 153 -8.88 3.39 18.16
CA GLY A 153 -9.45 2.06 18.39
C GLY A 153 -10.96 2.05 18.45
N TYR A 154 -11.58 3.04 19.12
CA TYR A 154 -13.03 3.18 19.19
C TYR A 154 -13.64 3.36 17.80
N VAL A 155 -13.14 4.32 17.01
CA VAL A 155 -13.62 4.55 15.63
C VAL A 155 -13.41 3.32 14.75
N VAL A 156 -12.31 2.58 14.90
CA VAL A 156 -12.12 1.31 14.19
C VAL A 156 -13.15 0.26 14.63
N VAL A 157 -13.44 0.11 15.92
CA VAL A 157 -14.45 -0.85 16.40
C VAL A 157 -15.85 -0.50 15.92
N THR A 158 -16.24 0.79 15.94
CA THR A 158 -17.58 1.24 15.53
C THR A 158 -17.78 1.30 14.02
N CYS A 159 -16.74 1.62 13.23
CA CYS A 159 -16.87 1.90 11.79
C CYS A 159 -16.18 0.90 10.87
N ARG A 160 -15.52 -0.15 11.39
CA ARG A 160 -14.93 -1.21 10.55
C ARG A 160 -16.01 -1.92 9.71
N PRO A 161 -15.81 -2.10 8.40
CA PRO A 161 -16.65 -2.98 7.59
C PRO A 161 -16.21 -4.44 7.75
N ASP A 162 -17.16 -5.38 7.75
CA ASP A 162 -16.91 -6.82 7.82
C ASP A 162 -16.19 -7.35 6.58
N THR A 163 -14.86 -7.21 6.61
CA THR A 163 -13.97 -7.54 5.50
C THR A 163 -12.68 -8.15 6.04
N PRO A 164 -11.95 -8.97 5.25
CA PRO A 164 -10.68 -9.54 5.70
C PRO A 164 -9.66 -8.50 6.18
N SER A 165 -9.72 -7.27 5.64
CA SER A 165 -8.90 -6.13 6.03
C SER A 165 -9.15 -5.66 7.47
N ALA A 166 -10.34 -5.85 8.04
CA ALA A 166 -10.63 -5.44 9.42
C ALA A 166 -9.70 -6.12 10.45
N ARG A 167 -9.20 -7.32 10.15
CA ARG A 167 -8.23 -8.04 10.98
C ARG A 167 -6.82 -7.44 10.95
N SER A 168 -6.52 -6.49 10.04
CA SER A 168 -5.22 -5.84 10.02
C SER A 168 -4.99 -4.98 11.26
N TYR A 169 -6.02 -4.36 11.82
CA TYR A 169 -5.88 -3.48 12.98
C TYR A 169 -5.19 -4.20 14.14
N THR A 170 -5.67 -5.40 14.49
CA THR A 170 -5.05 -6.24 15.54
C THR A 170 -3.60 -6.62 15.22
N ALA A 171 -3.25 -6.81 13.95
CA ALA A 171 -1.86 -7.08 13.54
C ALA A 171 -0.97 -5.84 13.70
N PHE A 172 -1.47 -4.64 13.33
CA PHE A 172 -0.77 -3.37 13.53
C PHE A 172 -0.61 -3.03 15.02
N VAL A 173 -1.63 -3.26 15.86
CA VAL A 173 -1.55 -3.09 17.32
C VAL A 173 -0.53 -4.05 17.94
N ARG A 174 -0.51 -5.32 17.53
CA ARG A 174 0.52 -6.29 17.98
C ARG A 174 1.92 -5.88 17.55
N LEU A 175 2.09 -5.37 16.33
CA LEU A 175 3.38 -4.87 15.83
C LEU A 175 3.81 -3.61 16.59
N ALA A 176 2.89 -2.70 16.90
CA ALA A 176 3.15 -1.50 17.70
C ALA A 176 3.58 -1.85 19.14
N LEU A 177 2.93 -2.83 19.77
CA LEU A 177 3.33 -3.35 21.07
C LEU A 177 4.71 -4.02 20.99
N ALA A 178 5.00 -4.80 19.95
CA ALA A 178 6.31 -5.42 19.77
C ALA A 178 7.42 -4.39 19.58
N VAL A 179 7.20 -3.35 18.77
CA VAL A 179 8.16 -2.23 18.59
C VAL A 179 8.39 -1.47 19.89
N LEU A 180 7.33 -1.22 20.67
CA LEU A 180 7.43 -0.58 21.99
C LEU A 180 8.26 -1.45 22.97
N LEU A 181 7.95 -2.73 23.09
CA LEU A 181 8.69 -3.67 23.95
C LEU A 181 10.16 -3.77 23.55
N ILE A 182 10.45 -3.88 22.25
CA ILE A 182 11.82 -3.91 21.72
C ILE A 182 12.56 -2.60 22.07
N ARG A 183 11.92 -1.43 21.94
CA ARG A 183 12.51 -0.14 22.32
C ARG A 183 12.80 -0.05 23.83
N LEU A 184 11.89 -0.54 24.68
CA LEU A 184 12.12 -0.63 26.13
C LEU A 184 13.28 -1.57 26.47
N VAL A 185 13.33 -2.76 25.86
CA VAL A 185 14.43 -3.72 26.07
C VAL A 185 15.77 -3.13 25.65
N PHE A 186 15.85 -2.43 24.51
CA PHE A 186 17.07 -1.73 24.11
C PHE A 186 17.45 -0.59 25.07
N ALA A 187 16.48 0.20 25.57
CA ALA A 187 16.75 1.26 26.55
C ALA A 187 17.26 0.72 27.89
N VAL A 188 16.81 -0.48 28.31
CA VAL A 188 17.32 -1.18 29.50
C VAL A 188 18.70 -1.79 29.24
N ALA A 189 18.94 -2.36 28.05
CA ALA A 189 20.15 -3.12 27.73
C ALA A 189 21.38 -2.24 27.38
N LEU A 190 21.18 -1.13 26.67
CA LEU A 190 22.26 -0.17 26.36
C LEU A 190 22.49 0.86 27.48
N GLY A 191 21.63 0.88 28.50
CA GLY A 191 21.52 2.02 29.39
C GLY A 191 21.08 3.30 28.66
N SER A 192 20.98 4.40 29.39
CA SER A 192 20.60 5.69 28.82
C SER A 192 21.61 6.77 29.20
N PRO A 193 21.98 7.68 28.29
CA PRO A 193 22.77 8.87 28.61
C PRO A 193 22.02 9.90 29.48
N ILE A 194 20.72 9.71 29.74
CA ILE A 194 19.88 10.67 30.47
C ILE A 194 20.29 10.68 31.95
N PRO A 195 20.71 11.84 32.51
CA PRO A 195 20.95 11.97 33.94
C PRO A 195 19.64 11.72 34.71
N GLY A 196 19.65 10.74 35.60
CA GLY A 196 18.50 10.40 36.43
C GLY A 196 18.90 10.12 37.86
N THR A 197 18.08 10.57 38.81
CA THR A 197 18.29 10.39 40.25
C THR A 197 17.70 9.09 40.76
N HIS A 198 16.69 8.53 40.09
CA HIS A 198 16.01 7.31 40.51
C HIS A 198 16.54 6.07 39.79
N VAL A 199 17.58 5.44 40.34
CA VAL A 199 18.11 4.15 39.84
C VAL A 199 17.17 3.01 40.23
N LEU A 200 16.65 2.26 39.24
CA LEU A 200 15.79 1.09 39.44
C LEU A 200 16.61 -0.20 39.51
N VAL A 201 17.54 -0.40 38.58
CA VAL A 201 18.37 -1.61 38.48
C VAL A 201 19.76 -1.22 37.99
N THR A 202 20.81 -1.82 38.54
CA THR A 202 22.18 -1.70 38.02
C THR A 202 22.58 -2.97 37.29
N LEU A 203 22.63 -2.94 35.96
CA LEU A 203 23.20 -4.04 35.18
C LEU A 203 24.73 -3.93 35.21
N PRO A 204 25.47 -5.04 35.31
CA PRO A 204 26.93 -5.01 35.26
C PRO A 204 27.40 -4.40 33.95
N GLU A 205 28.23 -3.36 34.04
CA GLU A 205 28.81 -2.70 32.87
C GLU A 205 29.84 -3.63 32.22
N VAL A 206 29.64 -3.98 30.95
CA VAL A 206 30.67 -4.69 30.18
C VAL A 206 31.60 -3.63 29.58
N PRO A 207 32.89 -3.57 29.99
CA PRO A 207 33.84 -2.61 29.42
C PRO A 207 34.09 -2.97 27.95
N LEU A 208 33.52 -2.16 27.05
CA LEU A 208 33.68 -2.35 25.62
C LEU A 208 35.04 -1.81 25.14
N PRO A 209 35.65 -2.40 24.11
CA PRO A 209 36.95 -1.96 23.61
C PRO A 209 36.92 -0.50 23.14
N HIS A 210 38.10 0.13 23.07
CA HIS A 210 38.26 1.56 22.75
C HIS A 210 37.55 2.04 21.47
N TRP A 211 37.32 1.17 20.48
CA TRP A 211 36.59 1.49 19.24
C TRP A 211 35.06 1.60 19.41
N ALA A 212 34.51 1.19 20.57
CA ALA A 212 33.09 1.19 20.89
C ALA A 212 32.71 2.08 22.10
N GLN A 213 33.57 3.02 22.51
CA GLN A 213 33.35 3.89 23.67
C GLN A 213 32.06 4.75 23.64
N GLY A 214 31.41 4.88 22.48
CA GLY A 214 30.11 5.55 22.35
C GLY A 214 28.89 4.69 22.71
N ILE A 215 29.07 3.40 22.96
CA ILE A 215 28.00 2.46 23.33
C ILE A 215 28.35 1.88 24.70
N ARG A 216 27.48 2.04 25.69
CA ARG A 216 27.53 1.25 26.92
C ARG A 216 26.63 0.01 26.73
N LEU A 217 27.05 -1.15 27.21
CA LEU A 217 26.17 -2.30 27.42
C LEU A 217 26.10 -2.52 28.94
N GLY A 218 24.88 -2.48 29.49
CA GLY A 218 24.65 -2.40 30.93
C GLY A 218 24.83 -0.99 31.52
N GLY A 219 24.82 -0.92 32.85
CA GLY A 219 24.88 0.34 33.61
C GLY A 219 23.64 0.58 34.48
N ARG A 220 23.52 1.80 35.00
CA ARG A 220 22.39 2.23 35.84
C ARG A 220 21.14 2.47 34.99
N VAL A 221 20.13 1.61 35.13
CA VAL A 221 18.80 1.80 34.56
C VAL A 221 18.02 2.74 35.48
N THR A 222 17.79 3.97 35.02
CA THR A 222 17.04 5.00 35.75
C THR A 222 15.55 4.99 35.36
N ALA A 223 14.68 5.43 36.26
CA ALA A 223 13.25 5.57 35.98
C ALA A 223 13.01 6.63 34.89
N GLU A 224 13.76 7.73 34.95
CA GLU A 224 13.86 8.81 33.97
C GLU A 224 14.05 8.25 32.55
N ALA A 225 15.03 7.35 32.39
CA ALA A 225 15.36 6.73 31.11
C ALA A 225 14.25 5.81 30.58
N LEU A 226 13.65 5.01 31.46
CA LEU A 226 12.58 4.09 31.08
C LEU A 226 11.31 4.86 30.68
N VAL A 227 10.97 5.92 31.41
CA VAL A 227 9.85 6.82 31.11
C VAL A 227 10.07 7.56 29.78
N PHE A 228 11.29 8.08 29.54
CA PHE A 228 11.64 8.69 28.25
C PHE A 228 11.50 7.71 27.08
N ALA A 229 12.07 6.51 27.20
CA ALA A 229 11.98 5.46 26.19
C ALA A 229 10.53 5.00 25.94
N LEU A 230 9.70 4.99 26.98
CA LEU A 230 8.26 4.72 26.92
C LEU A 230 7.51 5.83 26.17
N TYR A 231 7.77 7.11 26.44
CA TYR A 231 7.09 8.23 25.77
C TYR A 231 7.39 8.23 24.27
N ASP A 232 8.67 8.10 23.89
CA ASP A 232 9.09 7.96 22.50
C ASP A 232 8.54 6.69 21.82
N GLY A 233 8.57 5.56 22.54
CA GLY A 233 8.07 4.28 22.04
C GLY A 233 6.56 4.34 21.79
N LEU A 234 5.81 4.99 22.69
CA LEU A 234 4.37 5.18 22.58
C LEU A 234 4.01 6.11 21.41
N LYS A 235 4.85 7.10 21.11
CA LYS A 235 4.72 7.96 19.92
C LYS A 235 4.82 7.13 18.64
N LEU A 236 5.84 6.27 18.51
CA LEU A 236 6.01 5.35 17.38
C LEU A 236 4.86 4.33 17.29
N ALA A 237 4.43 3.78 18.43
CA ALA A 237 3.30 2.86 18.51
C ALA A 237 2.00 3.53 18.01
N THR A 238 1.73 4.77 18.40
CA THR A 238 0.56 5.54 17.98
C THR A 238 0.56 5.79 16.47
N LEU A 239 1.69 6.18 15.89
CA LEU A 239 1.83 6.33 14.43
C LEU A 239 1.49 5.03 13.69
N LEU A 240 1.98 3.89 14.19
CA LEU A 240 1.73 2.59 13.57
C LEU A 240 0.27 2.13 13.73
N VAL A 241 -0.38 2.44 14.85
CA VAL A 241 -1.81 2.18 15.07
C VAL A 241 -2.67 3.07 14.17
N CYS A 242 -2.32 4.34 13.94
CA CYS A 242 -3.00 5.21 12.98
C CYS A 242 -2.94 4.63 11.55
N VAL A 243 -1.79 4.13 11.10
CA VAL A 243 -1.66 3.42 9.81
C VAL A 243 -2.52 2.15 9.80
N GLY A 244 -2.56 1.41 10.90
CA GLY A 244 -3.42 0.24 11.06
C GLY A 244 -4.91 0.55 10.98
N ALA A 245 -5.34 1.68 11.53
CA ALA A 245 -6.71 2.18 11.45
C ALA A 245 -7.09 2.56 10.01
N ALA A 246 -6.21 3.26 9.29
CA ALA A 246 -6.41 3.59 7.88
C ALA A 246 -6.66 2.32 7.04
N ASN A 247 -5.83 1.30 7.20
CA ASN A 247 -5.94 0.04 6.45
C ASN A 247 -7.17 -0.81 6.83
N ALA A 248 -7.61 -0.74 8.09
CA ALA A 248 -8.78 -1.46 8.57
C ALA A 248 -10.11 -0.80 8.16
N LEU A 249 -10.17 0.54 8.16
CA LEU A 249 -11.34 1.32 7.76
C LEU A 249 -11.48 1.43 6.24
N ALA A 250 -10.35 1.58 5.52
CA ALA A 250 -10.33 1.76 4.07
C ALA A 250 -9.16 1.01 3.42
N ALA A 251 -9.42 -0.23 2.99
CA ALA A 251 -8.44 -1.06 2.28
C ALA A 251 -7.79 -0.31 1.09
N PRO A 252 -6.45 -0.41 0.88
CA PRO A 252 -5.72 0.33 -0.17
C PRO A 252 -6.30 0.16 -1.57
N ALA A 253 -6.83 -1.02 -1.90
CA ALA A 253 -7.50 -1.29 -3.17
C ALA A 253 -8.76 -0.43 -3.42
N ARG A 254 -9.42 0.09 -2.37
CA ARG A 254 -10.50 1.09 -2.51
C ARG A 254 -9.93 2.48 -2.79
N LEU A 255 -8.85 2.87 -2.12
CA LEU A 255 -8.16 4.15 -2.37
C LEU A 255 -7.67 4.24 -3.83
N LEU A 256 -7.07 3.16 -4.35
CA LEU A 256 -6.63 3.08 -5.75
C LEU A 256 -7.78 3.27 -6.76
N LYS A 257 -8.98 2.75 -6.47
CA LYS A 257 -10.18 2.97 -7.31
C LYS A 257 -10.66 4.42 -7.27
N SER A 258 -10.36 5.16 -6.21
CA SER A 258 -10.73 6.58 -6.07
C SER A 258 -9.78 7.55 -6.76
N LEU A 259 -8.54 7.14 -7.09
CA LEU A 259 -7.51 7.99 -7.71
C LEU A 259 -8.03 8.80 -8.91
N PRO A 260 -7.56 10.06 -9.12
CA PRO A 260 -7.97 10.88 -10.26
C PRO A 260 -7.54 10.24 -11.59
N GLY A 261 -8.27 10.54 -12.67
CA GLY A 261 -8.01 9.98 -14.00
C GLY A 261 -6.60 10.22 -14.55
N ALA A 262 -5.90 11.24 -14.07
CA ALA A 262 -4.49 11.51 -14.39
C ALA A 262 -3.54 10.37 -13.96
N LEU A 263 -3.90 9.63 -12.91
CA LEU A 263 -3.11 8.51 -12.37
C LEU A 263 -3.66 7.16 -12.82
N TYR A 264 -4.52 7.11 -13.85
CA TYR A 264 -5.18 5.88 -14.28
C TYR A 264 -4.19 4.78 -14.68
N GLU A 265 -3.15 5.10 -15.44
CA GLU A 265 -2.16 4.12 -15.91
C GLU A 265 -1.39 3.49 -14.74
N MET A 266 -0.89 4.32 -13.82
CA MET A 266 -0.30 3.88 -12.56
C MET A 266 -1.29 3.08 -11.70
N GLY A 267 -2.54 3.53 -11.61
CA GLY A 267 -3.60 2.86 -10.87
C GLY A 267 -3.93 1.47 -11.41
N VAL A 268 -3.97 1.30 -12.74
CA VAL A 268 -4.13 -0.01 -13.39
C VAL A 268 -2.91 -0.88 -13.10
N ALA A 269 -1.68 -0.38 -13.25
CA ALA A 269 -0.47 -1.14 -12.95
C ALA A 269 -0.45 -1.66 -11.50
N VAL A 270 -0.80 -0.81 -10.52
CA VAL A 270 -0.87 -1.22 -9.10
C VAL A 270 -2.04 -2.17 -8.82
N VAL A 271 -3.22 -1.95 -9.41
CA VAL A 271 -4.37 -2.88 -9.24
C VAL A 271 -4.07 -4.25 -9.86
N VAL A 272 -3.40 -4.29 -11.02
CA VAL A 272 -2.88 -5.51 -11.63
C VAL A 272 -1.87 -6.17 -10.68
N ALA A 273 -0.84 -5.45 -10.24
CA ALA A 273 0.17 -5.99 -9.32
C ALA A 273 -0.44 -6.57 -8.03
N LEU A 274 -1.38 -5.87 -7.39
CA LEU A 274 -2.11 -6.35 -6.20
C LEU A 274 -2.97 -7.59 -6.47
N THR A 275 -3.48 -7.75 -7.69
CA THR A 275 -4.27 -8.91 -8.10
C THR A 275 -3.37 -10.11 -8.40
N PHE A 276 -2.23 -9.90 -9.07
CA PHE A 276 -1.29 -10.98 -9.41
C PHE A 276 -0.41 -11.43 -8.24
N ALA A 277 -0.10 -10.55 -7.27
CA ALA A 277 0.69 -10.88 -6.08
C ALA A 277 0.22 -12.16 -5.32
N PRO A 278 -1.07 -12.32 -4.94
CA PRO A 278 -1.53 -13.55 -4.29
C PRO A 278 -1.41 -14.80 -5.19
N HIS A 279 -1.56 -14.65 -6.51
CA HIS A 279 -1.37 -15.76 -7.46
C HIS A 279 0.09 -16.20 -7.51
N LEU A 280 1.05 -15.27 -7.61
CA LEU A 280 2.49 -15.57 -7.58
C LEU A 280 2.91 -16.24 -6.26
N VAL A 281 2.35 -15.82 -5.13
CA VAL A 281 2.58 -16.47 -3.82
C VAL A 281 2.01 -17.88 -3.80
N ALA A 282 0.82 -18.11 -4.35
CA ALA A 282 0.23 -19.44 -4.44
C ALA A 282 1.08 -20.38 -5.31
N ASP A 283 1.54 -19.91 -6.47
CA ASP A 283 2.35 -20.73 -7.39
C ASP A 283 3.74 -21.02 -6.81
N GLY A 284 4.37 -20.04 -6.17
CA GLY A 284 5.60 -20.24 -5.41
C GLY A 284 5.45 -21.26 -4.28
N ARG A 285 4.30 -21.30 -3.59
CA ARG A 285 3.99 -22.34 -2.59
C ARG A 285 3.81 -23.71 -3.23
N ARG A 286 3.05 -23.83 -4.32
CA ARG A 286 2.89 -25.09 -5.09
C ARG A 286 4.24 -25.63 -5.56
N LEU A 287 5.10 -24.77 -6.12
CA LEU A 287 6.42 -25.15 -6.64
C LEU A 287 7.44 -25.50 -5.55
N ARG A 288 7.29 -24.96 -4.33
CA ARG A 288 8.04 -25.42 -3.14
C ARG A 288 7.56 -26.80 -2.68
N ALA A 289 6.25 -27.01 -2.58
CA ALA A 289 5.67 -28.30 -2.21
C ALA A 289 6.07 -29.42 -3.20
N ALA A 290 5.94 -29.17 -4.51
CA ALA A 290 6.32 -30.12 -5.56
C ALA A 290 7.81 -30.51 -5.54
N ARG A 291 8.71 -29.64 -5.05
CA ARG A 291 10.13 -29.98 -4.88
C ARG A 291 10.44 -30.72 -3.59
N ARG A 292 9.74 -30.41 -2.49
CA ARG A 292 9.79 -31.21 -1.25
C ARG A 292 9.41 -32.66 -1.52
N LEU A 293 8.36 -32.90 -2.31
CA LEU A 293 7.95 -34.24 -2.76
C LEU A 293 8.98 -34.93 -3.69
N ARG A 294 9.90 -34.19 -4.31
CA ARG A 294 10.98 -34.73 -5.16
C ARG A 294 12.33 -34.80 -4.43
N GLY A 295 12.34 -34.72 -3.09
CA GLY A 295 13.56 -34.73 -2.27
C GLY A 295 14.54 -33.56 -2.53
N ARG A 296 14.12 -32.54 -3.30
CA ARG A 296 15.01 -31.45 -3.73
C ARG A 296 15.06 -30.35 -2.66
N PRO A 297 16.26 -29.83 -2.31
CA PRO A 297 16.39 -28.78 -1.31
C PRO A 297 15.63 -27.52 -1.72
N ASP A 298 14.79 -27.03 -0.80
CA ASP A 298 13.92 -25.86 -1.01
C ASP A 298 14.39 -24.60 -0.24
N ARG A 299 15.45 -24.74 0.56
CA ARG A 299 16.09 -23.66 1.34
C ARG A 299 17.39 -23.17 0.66
N GLY A 300 17.82 -21.96 1.00
CA GLY A 300 19.05 -21.34 0.49
C GLY A 300 18.90 -20.65 -0.88
N VAL A 301 19.95 -19.95 -1.30
CA VAL A 301 19.95 -19.09 -2.51
C VAL A 301 19.72 -19.89 -3.80
N ARG A 302 20.40 -21.05 -3.97
CA ARG A 302 20.13 -21.98 -5.09
C ARG A 302 18.69 -22.49 -5.07
N GLY A 303 18.17 -22.86 -3.89
CA GLY A 303 16.77 -23.24 -3.72
C GLY A 303 15.81 -22.15 -4.21
N LEU A 304 16.07 -20.90 -3.81
CA LEU A 304 15.31 -19.71 -4.22
C LEU A 304 15.37 -19.44 -5.72
N LEU A 305 16.54 -19.49 -6.36
CA LEU A 305 16.68 -19.32 -7.82
C LEU A 305 15.82 -20.35 -8.59
N HIS A 306 15.81 -21.61 -8.14
CA HIS A 306 14.95 -22.65 -8.71
C HIS A 306 13.45 -22.52 -8.32
N VAL A 307 13.06 -21.70 -7.33
CA VAL A 307 11.65 -21.23 -7.19
C VAL A 307 11.38 -20.09 -8.17
N GLY A 308 12.31 -19.14 -8.24
CA GLY A 308 12.13 -17.85 -8.88
C GLY A 308 11.98 -17.99 -10.38
N LEU A 309 12.89 -18.71 -11.05
CA LEU A 309 12.91 -18.78 -12.51
C LEU A 309 11.57 -19.27 -13.11
N PRO A 310 10.96 -20.39 -12.64
CA PRO A 310 9.69 -20.84 -13.21
C PRO A 310 8.49 -19.95 -12.81
N VAL A 311 8.53 -19.33 -11.62
CA VAL A 311 7.49 -18.37 -11.21
C VAL A 311 7.57 -17.07 -12.02
N LEU A 312 8.78 -16.63 -12.38
CA LEU A 312 9.00 -15.48 -13.27
C LEU A 312 8.57 -15.81 -14.70
N GLN A 313 8.88 -16.99 -15.22
CA GLN A 313 8.39 -17.44 -16.53
C GLN A 313 6.84 -17.44 -16.56
N GLY A 314 6.20 -18.08 -15.59
CA GLY A 314 4.73 -18.08 -15.49
C GLY A 314 4.13 -16.71 -15.15
N ALA A 315 4.91 -15.74 -14.65
CA ALA A 315 4.50 -14.35 -14.53
C ALA A 315 4.56 -13.63 -15.88
N LEU A 316 5.62 -13.85 -16.66
CA LEU A 316 5.79 -13.29 -18.01
C LEU A 316 4.68 -13.78 -18.95
N GLU A 317 4.43 -15.09 -19.02
CA GLU A 317 3.35 -15.68 -19.82
C GLU A 317 1.99 -15.05 -19.50
N ARG A 318 1.66 -14.92 -18.20
CA ARG A 318 0.42 -14.25 -17.76
C ARG A 318 0.40 -12.75 -18.05
N SER A 319 1.55 -12.06 -18.00
CA SER A 319 1.64 -10.64 -18.35
C SER A 319 1.37 -10.38 -19.83
N VAL A 320 1.86 -11.27 -20.71
CA VAL A 320 1.61 -11.22 -22.16
C VAL A 320 0.14 -11.52 -22.44
N ALA A 321 -0.43 -12.56 -21.84
CA ALA A 321 -1.85 -12.89 -21.98
C ALA A 321 -2.77 -11.77 -21.46
N LEU A 322 -2.41 -11.13 -20.35
CA LEU A 322 -3.13 -9.97 -19.84
C LEU A 322 -3.02 -8.76 -20.78
N ALA A 323 -1.84 -8.47 -21.31
CA ALA A 323 -1.62 -7.37 -22.25
C ALA A 323 -2.48 -7.53 -23.51
N ALA A 324 -2.50 -8.72 -24.11
CA ALA A 324 -3.36 -9.03 -25.26
C ALA A 324 -4.86 -8.88 -24.92
N ALA A 325 -5.30 -9.36 -23.76
CA ALA A 325 -6.69 -9.21 -23.30
C ALA A 325 -7.07 -7.75 -22.96
N MET A 326 -6.10 -6.92 -22.55
CA MET A 326 -6.29 -5.49 -22.32
C MET A 326 -6.41 -4.72 -23.63
N ASP A 327 -5.56 -4.99 -24.61
CA ASP A 327 -5.59 -4.37 -25.93
C ASP A 327 -6.91 -4.70 -26.67
N ALA A 328 -7.30 -5.98 -26.70
CA ALA A 328 -8.59 -6.42 -27.26
C ALA A 328 -9.81 -5.73 -26.62
N ARG A 329 -9.71 -5.32 -25.34
CA ARG A 329 -10.75 -4.56 -24.62
C ARG A 329 -10.63 -3.04 -24.80
N GLY A 330 -9.68 -2.54 -25.58
CA GLY A 330 -9.46 -1.11 -25.83
C GLY A 330 -8.86 -0.35 -24.64
N TYR A 331 -8.08 -1.03 -23.78
CA TYR A 331 -7.16 -0.32 -22.88
C TYR A 331 -6.07 0.41 -23.71
N GLY A 332 -5.37 1.36 -23.11
CA GLY A 332 -4.34 2.16 -23.82
C GLY A 332 -4.87 3.30 -24.69
N ARG A 333 -6.11 3.25 -25.20
CA ARG A 333 -6.72 4.41 -25.89
C ARG A 333 -6.82 5.61 -24.95
N THR A 334 -6.12 6.69 -25.29
CA THR A 334 -6.18 8.00 -24.64
C THR A 334 -6.99 8.97 -25.50
N ALA A 335 -7.58 10.00 -24.91
CA ALA A 335 -8.13 11.09 -25.71
C ALA A 335 -6.96 11.95 -26.26
N GLU A 336 -7.06 12.37 -27.52
CA GLU A 336 -6.16 13.38 -28.05
C GLU A 336 -6.38 14.71 -27.30
N VAL A 337 -5.29 15.25 -26.75
CA VAL A 337 -5.33 16.41 -25.85
C VAL A 337 -4.29 17.42 -26.32
N ALA A 338 -4.74 18.66 -26.50
CA ALA A 338 -3.91 19.75 -27.00
C ALA A 338 -2.56 19.86 -26.25
N PRO A 339 -1.44 20.10 -26.96
CA PRO A 339 -0.10 20.09 -26.36
C PRO A 339 0.06 21.16 -25.26
N ALA A 340 -0.69 22.26 -25.34
CA ALA A 340 -0.77 23.25 -24.27
C ALA A 340 -1.28 22.65 -22.95
N VAL A 341 -2.40 21.91 -22.97
CA VAL A 341 -2.96 21.22 -21.79
C VAL A 341 -2.00 20.14 -21.28
N ARG A 342 -1.22 19.50 -22.17
CA ARG A 342 -0.16 18.56 -21.76
C ARG A 342 0.92 19.27 -20.94
N ARG A 343 1.46 20.38 -21.44
CA ARG A 343 2.51 21.19 -20.80
C ARG A 343 2.03 21.84 -19.49
N THR A 344 0.86 22.46 -19.47
CA THR A 344 0.33 23.13 -18.25
C THR A 344 0.07 22.13 -17.13
N THR A 345 -0.45 20.93 -17.44
CA THR A 345 -0.59 19.87 -16.44
C THR A 345 0.77 19.47 -15.86
N ALA A 346 1.77 19.22 -16.72
CA ALA A 346 3.10 18.80 -16.27
C ALA A 346 3.76 19.90 -15.40
N ALA A 347 3.67 21.16 -15.81
CA ALA A 347 4.16 22.30 -15.05
C ALA A 347 3.44 22.45 -13.70
N LEU A 348 2.11 22.29 -13.66
CA LEU A 348 1.33 22.34 -12.42
C LEU A 348 1.64 21.16 -11.49
N THR A 349 1.82 19.94 -12.00
CA THR A 349 2.18 18.79 -11.16
C THR A 349 3.61 18.86 -10.65
N LEU A 350 4.58 19.26 -11.47
CA LEU A 350 5.98 19.36 -11.08
C LEU A 350 6.21 20.58 -10.18
N GLY A 351 5.73 21.76 -10.58
CA GLY A 351 5.79 22.97 -9.78
C GLY A 351 5.00 22.84 -8.47
N GLY A 352 3.86 22.14 -8.48
CA GLY A 352 3.12 21.81 -7.27
C GLY A 352 3.89 20.89 -6.33
N LEU A 353 4.53 19.83 -6.85
CA LEU A 353 5.37 18.93 -6.06
C LEU A 353 6.59 19.66 -5.47
N LEU A 354 7.27 20.48 -6.28
CA LEU A 354 8.38 21.33 -5.81
C LEU A 354 7.93 22.34 -4.74
N GLY A 355 6.75 22.95 -4.91
CA GLY A 355 6.12 23.81 -3.91
C GLY A 355 5.77 23.09 -2.62
N VAL A 356 5.33 21.82 -2.68
CA VAL A 356 5.13 20.98 -1.49
C VAL A 356 6.45 20.71 -0.79
N CYS A 357 7.52 20.38 -1.52
CA CYS A 357 8.84 20.18 -0.94
C CYS A 357 9.37 21.47 -0.28
N ALA A 358 9.31 22.61 -0.97
CA ALA A 358 9.77 23.90 -0.48
C ALA A 358 8.94 24.40 0.72
N GLY A 359 7.62 24.24 0.69
CA GLY A 359 6.74 24.60 1.80
C GLY A 359 6.92 23.70 3.02
N THR A 360 7.13 22.40 2.82
CA THR A 360 7.44 21.46 3.91
C THR A 360 8.81 21.78 4.53
N TYR A 361 9.81 22.09 3.71
CA TYR A 361 11.11 22.56 4.18
C TYR A 361 10.98 23.84 5.00
N GLY A 362 10.27 24.87 4.49
CA GLY A 362 10.02 26.12 5.21
C GLY A 362 9.32 25.91 6.57
N LEU A 363 8.35 24.99 6.66
CA LEU A 363 7.72 24.64 7.94
C LEU A 363 8.64 23.91 8.94
N LEU A 364 9.82 23.45 8.51
CA LEU A 364 10.83 22.80 9.34
C LEU A 364 12.00 23.74 9.70
N THR A 365 12.11 24.93 9.09
CA THR A 365 13.12 25.93 9.48
C THR A 365 12.53 26.97 10.43
N ALA A 366 13.37 27.54 11.30
CA ALA A 366 12.95 28.60 12.22
C ALA A 366 12.53 29.89 11.48
N GLU A 367 13.16 30.18 10.34
CA GLU A 367 12.90 31.37 9.53
C GLU A 367 11.68 31.21 8.60
N GLY A 368 11.24 29.98 8.34
CA GLY A 368 10.19 29.69 7.36
C GLY A 368 8.75 29.80 7.88
N GLY A 369 8.54 30.28 9.10
CA GLY A 369 7.22 30.37 9.72
C GLY A 369 6.18 31.18 8.94
N THR A 370 6.60 32.22 8.20
CA THR A 370 5.69 33.09 7.44
C THR A 370 5.40 32.59 6.03
N TYR A 371 6.41 32.06 5.31
CA TYR A 371 6.27 31.64 3.92
C TYR A 371 6.04 30.13 3.72
N GLY A 372 6.44 29.28 4.67
CA GLY A 372 6.33 27.81 4.54
C GLY A 372 4.88 27.35 4.36
N LEU A 373 3.96 27.87 5.16
CA LEU A 373 2.54 27.53 5.08
C LEU A 373 1.86 27.98 3.77
N PRO A 374 1.95 29.25 3.31
CA PRO A 374 1.36 29.65 2.04
C PRO A 374 2.02 28.97 0.82
N VAL A 375 3.35 28.74 0.84
CA VAL A 375 4.03 27.99 -0.23
C VAL A 375 3.57 26.53 -0.27
N LEU A 376 3.40 25.88 0.89
CA LEU A 376 2.84 24.52 0.96
C LEU A 376 1.42 24.48 0.38
N LEU A 377 0.54 25.40 0.80
CA LEU A 377 -0.84 25.46 0.30
C LEU A 377 -0.91 25.73 -1.21
N ALA A 378 -0.09 26.65 -1.72
CA ALA A 378 0.03 26.92 -3.15
C ALA A 378 0.56 25.70 -3.92
N GLY A 379 1.56 24.99 -3.39
CA GLY A 379 2.10 23.75 -3.96
C GLY A 379 1.05 22.64 -4.04
N VAL A 380 0.32 22.40 -2.94
CA VAL A 380 -0.80 21.44 -2.90
C VAL A 380 -1.89 21.84 -3.90
N ALA A 381 -2.29 23.11 -3.95
CA ALA A 381 -3.30 23.60 -4.88
C ALA A 381 -2.88 23.43 -6.35
N ALA A 382 -1.62 23.75 -6.69
CA ALA A 382 -1.07 23.55 -8.03
C ALA A 382 -1.01 22.06 -8.41
N ALA A 383 -0.56 21.19 -7.51
CA ALA A 383 -0.52 19.75 -7.73
C ALA A 383 -1.93 19.17 -7.95
N LEU A 384 -2.90 19.56 -7.14
CA LEU A 384 -4.31 19.16 -7.29
C LEU A 384 -4.94 19.70 -8.58
N ALA A 385 -4.62 20.95 -8.97
CA ALA A 385 -5.06 21.53 -10.23
C ALA A 385 -4.48 20.75 -11.43
N GLY A 386 -3.19 20.42 -11.39
CA GLY A 386 -2.53 19.56 -12.38
C GLY A 386 -3.20 18.19 -12.49
N LEU A 387 -3.43 17.50 -11.36
CA LEU A 387 -4.14 16.22 -11.33
C LEU A 387 -5.59 16.31 -11.86
N ARG A 388 -6.30 17.41 -11.58
CA ARG A 388 -7.66 17.66 -12.08
C ARG A 388 -7.69 17.93 -13.59
N LEU A 389 -6.73 18.68 -14.10
CA LEU A 389 -6.55 18.93 -15.54
C LEU A 389 -6.13 17.65 -16.29
N GLY A 390 -5.21 16.86 -15.74
CA GLY A 390 -4.86 15.53 -16.24
C GLY A 390 -6.04 14.56 -16.21
N GLY A 391 -6.94 14.68 -15.23
CA GLY A 391 -8.16 13.88 -15.14
C GLY A 391 -9.12 14.06 -16.32
N ARG A 392 -9.15 15.23 -16.95
CA ARG A 392 -9.99 15.52 -18.13
C ARG A 392 -9.56 14.75 -19.40
N ARG A 393 -8.39 14.10 -19.39
CA ARG A 393 -7.86 13.31 -20.53
C ARG A 393 -8.37 11.88 -20.59
N SER A 394 -9.14 11.43 -19.60
CA SER A 394 -9.64 10.06 -19.52
C SER A 394 -11.12 10.03 -19.94
N PRO A 395 -11.46 9.62 -21.18
CA PRO A 395 -12.84 9.50 -21.66
C PRO A 395 -13.48 8.21 -21.11
N ARG A 396 -13.43 8.01 -19.79
CA ARG A 396 -13.94 6.82 -19.11
C ARG A 396 -14.99 7.20 -18.07
N THR A 397 -16.17 6.62 -18.21
CA THR A 397 -17.25 6.69 -17.21
C THR A 397 -16.99 5.66 -16.10
N ARG A 398 -17.30 6.02 -14.85
CA ARG A 398 -17.28 5.08 -13.72
C ARG A 398 -18.68 4.49 -13.54
N TYR A 399 -18.80 3.16 -13.62
CA TYR A 399 -20.08 2.45 -13.48
C TYR A 399 -20.78 2.70 -12.12
N ARG A 400 -20.01 3.00 -11.07
CA ARG A 400 -20.52 3.52 -9.80
C ARG A 400 -19.44 4.39 -9.13
N PRO A 401 -19.47 5.73 -9.30
CA PRO A 401 -18.49 6.59 -8.66
C PRO A 401 -18.68 6.61 -7.14
N ASP A 402 -17.59 6.46 -6.40
CA ASP A 402 -17.55 6.76 -4.96
C ASP A 402 -17.52 8.29 -4.82
N THR A 403 -18.62 8.90 -4.36
CA THR A 403 -18.78 10.35 -4.31
C THR A 403 -18.28 10.92 -3.00
N TRP A 404 -17.67 12.11 -3.05
CA TRP A 404 -17.26 12.80 -1.84
C TRP A 404 -18.47 13.44 -1.14
N ASN A 405 -19.10 12.66 -0.27
CA ASN A 405 -20.33 13.02 0.45
C ASN A 405 -20.02 13.93 1.64
N LEU A 406 -21.04 14.60 2.20
CA LEU A 406 -20.89 15.45 3.41
C LEU A 406 -20.26 14.67 4.58
N ARG A 407 -20.63 13.40 4.77
CA ARG A 407 -20.01 12.50 5.77
C ARG A 407 -18.50 12.34 5.54
N SER A 408 -18.05 12.25 4.29
CA SER A 408 -16.62 12.19 3.94
C SER A 408 -15.91 13.51 4.24
N CYS A 409 -16.55 14.66 4.02
CA CYS A 409 -16.03 15.95 4.47
C CYS A 409 -15.91 16.02 6.01
N LEU A 410 -16.92 15.56 6.75
CA LEU A 410 -16.90 15.57 8.21
C LEU A 410 -15.80 14.67 8.77
N VAL A 411 -15.60 13.46 8.23
CA VAL A 411 -14.53 12.55 8.67
C VAL A 411 -13.14 13.15 8.41
N ALA A 412 -12.89 13.64 7.19
CA ALA A 412 -11.60 14.24 6.86
C ALA A 412 -11.36 15.55 7.63
N GLY A 413 -12.39 16.39 7.76
CA GLY A 413 -12.37 17.67 8.49
C GLY A 413 -12.15 17.49 9.99
N ALA A 414 -12.76 16.46 10.60
CA ALA A 414 -12.53 16.11 12.00
C ALA A 414 -11.05 15.79 12.25
N GLY A 415 -10.44 14.92 11.44
CA GLY A 415 -9.02 14.59 11.57
C GLY A 415 -8.11 15.80 11.32
N ALA A 416 -8.40 16.58 10.28
CA ALA A 416 -7.67 17.82 9.99
C ALA A 416 -7.76 18.85 11.13
N ALA A 417 -8.92 18.95 11.79
CA ALA A 417 -9.10 19.78 12.97
C ALA A 417 -8.25 19.30 14.15
N VAL A 418 -8.19 17.99 14.43
CA VAL A 418 -7.27 17.45 15.47
C VAL A 418 -5.82 17.82 15.16
N ALA A 419 -5.37 17.60 13.92
CA ALA A 419 -4.01 17.91 13.50
C ALA A 419 -3.68 19.42 13.61
N ALA A 420 -4.59 20.29 13.17
CA ALA A 420 -4.42 21.74 13.23
C ALA A 420 -4.43 22.25 14.67
N LEU A 421 -5.34 21.77 15.51
CA LEU A 421 -5.44 22.18 16.92
C LEU A 421 -4.27 21.68 17.77
N LEU A 422 -3.77 20.47 17.56
CA LEU A 422 -2.53 20.02 18.23
C LEU A 422 -1.28 20.73 17.70
N THR A 423 -1.25 21.07 16.41
CA THR A 423 -0.18 21.92 15.84
C THR A 423 -0.20 23.32 16.45
N LEU A 424 -1.38 23.91 16.62
CA LEU A 424 -1.56 25.21 17.27
C LEU A 424 -1.21 25.15 18.76
N ALA A 425 -1.63 24.10 19.47
CA ALA A 425 -1.27 23.91 20.87
C ALA A 425 0.26 23.74 21.04
N ALA A 426 0.93 23.01 20.14
CA ALA A 426 2.39 22.86 20.15
C ALA A 426 3.15 24.17 19.85
N ALA A 427 2.50 25.15 19.22
CA ALA A 427 3.04 26.48 19.00
C ALA A 427 2.70 27.48 20.14
N ARG A 428 1.67 27.19 20.94
CA ARG A 428 1.24 28.01 22.09
C ARG A 428 1.97 27.60 23.37
N ASP A 429 1.88 26.31 23.72
CA ASP A 429 2.31 25.76 25.00
C ASP A 429 3.16 24.48 24.80
N PRO A 430 4.43 24.60 24.33
CA PRO A 430 5.27 23.44 24.02
C PRO A 430 5.45 22.48 25.20
N GLU A 431 5.61 23.02 26.41
CA GLU A 431 5.86 22.24 27.65
C GLU A 431 4.70 21.30 28.00
N ALA A 432 3.45 21.71 27.76
CA ALA A 432 2.26 20.89 28.05
C ALA A 432 2.16 19.65 27.14
N LEU A 433 2.75 19.71 25.94
CA LEU A 433 2.77 18.63 24.95
C LEU A 433 4.05 17.78 25.01
N HIS A 434 5.09 18.30 25.65
CA HIS A 434 6.39 17.66 25.86
C HIS A 434 6.79 17.69 27.34
N PRO A 435 6.10 16.92 28.21
CA PRO A 435 6.42 16.88 29.63
C PRO A 435 7.86 16.40 29.85
N GLY A 436 8.60 17.14 30.66
CA GLY A 436 9.98 16.81 31.03
C GLY A 436 10.07 15.49 31.80
N VAL A 437 11.15 14.75 31.57
CA VAL A 437 11.47 13.50 32.29
C VAL A 437 12.48 13.71 33.42
N VAL A 438 13.02 14.92 33.57
CA VAL A 438 13.93 15.34 34.64
C VAL A 438 13.47 16.73 35.12
N PRO A 439 13.00 16.89 36.37
CA PRO A 439 12.70 15.86 37.36
C PRO A 439 11.49 14.98 36.98
N LEU A 440 11.34 13.81 37.63
CA LEU A 440 10.14 12.97 37.50
C LEU A 440 8.91 13.72 38.02
N THR A 441 8.06 14.17 37.11
CA THR A 441 6.75 14.75 37.42
C THR A 441 5.67 13.97 36.69
N ALA A 442 4.51 13.81 37.33
CA ALA A 442 3.37 13.15 36.69
C ALA A 442 2.88 14.04 35.54
N PRO A 443 2.76 13.52 34.30
CA PRO A 443 2.29 14.31 33.17
C PRO A 443 0.84 14.73 33.41
N THR A 444 0.58 16.03 33.38
CA THR A 444 -0.79 16.55 33.45
C THR A 444 -1.52 16.31 32.12
N LEU A 445 -2.85 16.24 32.16
CA LEU A 445 -3.69 16.19 30.97
C LEU A 445 -4.11 17.63 30.59
N PRO A 446 -3.50 18.24 29.56
CA PRO A 446 -3.93 19.57 29.14
C PRO A 446 -5.31 19.47 28.48
N LEU A 447 -6.32 20.09 29.10
CA LEU A 447 -7.73 19.91 28.76
C LEU A 447 -8.08 20.36 27.34
N TRP A 448 -7.46 21.44 26.85
CA TRP A 448 -7.68 21.96 25.50
C TRP A 448 -7.15 21.01 24.39
N PRO A 449 -5.88 20.55 24.41
CA PRO A 449 -5.40 19.48 23.54
C PRO A 449 -6.23 18.18 23.65
N ALA A 450 -6.66 17.79 24.86
CA ALA A 450 -7.51 16.63 25.03
C ALA A 450 -8.87 16.79 24.32
N ALA A 451 -9.53 17.94 24.49
CA ALA A 451 -10.77 18.28 23.78
C ALA A 451 -10.59 18.30 22.25
N ALA A 452 -9.45 18.80 21.76
CA ALA A 452 -9.10 18.73 20.34
C ALA A 452 -8.99 17.29 19.81
N VAL A 453 -8.39 16.37 20.58
CA VAL A 453 -8.32 14.94 20.21
C VAL A 453 -9.70 14.28 20.20
N LEU A 454 -10.63 14.68 21.08
CA LEU A 454 -12.00 14.16 21.10
C LEU A 454 -12.79 14.49 19.82
N LEU A 455 -12.45 15.55 19.07
CA LEU A 455 -13.02 15.78 17.73
C LEU A 455 -12.72 14.62 16.77
N GLY A 456 -11.65 13.87 17.01
CA GLY A 456 -11.31 12.64 16.30
C GLY A 456 -12.37 11.53 16.40
N LEU A 457 -13.31 11.61 17.36
CA LEU A 457 -14.44 10.69 17.53
C LEU A 457 -15.64 11.01 16.61
N LEU A 458 -15.70 12.18 15.99
CA LEU A 458 -16.81 12.57 15.09
C LEU A 458 -17.15 11.51 14.00
N PRO A 459 -16.19 10.77 13.41
CA PRO A 459 -16.50 9.67 12.49
C PRO A 459 -17.35 8.55 13.11
N ALA A 460 -17.21 8.25 14.40
CA ALA A 460 -18.01 7.19 15.04
C ALA A 460 -19.51 7.49 14.96
N PHE A 461 -19.89 8.76 15.06
CA PHE A 461 -21.28 9.21 14.95
C PHE A 461 -21.70 9.47 13.50
N ALA A 462 -20.83 10.07 12.68
CA ALA A 462 -21.14 10.42 11.29
C ALA A 462 -21.11 9.23 10.31
N ALA A 463 -20.37 8.17 10.65
CA ALA A 463 -20.09 7.02 9.79
C ALA A 463 -20.54 5.67 10.39
N ALA A 464 -21.31 5.68 11.47
CA ALA A 464 -21.87 4.47 12.08
C ALA A 464 -22.55 3.58 11.01
N PRO A 465 -22.20 2.29 10.91
CA PRO A 465 -22.83 1.38 9.96
C PRO A 465 -24.31 1.22 10.31
N THR A 466 -25.17 1.29 9.30
CA THR A 466 -26.57 0.90 9.45
C THR A 466 -26.60 -0.55 9.93
N PRO A 467 -27.30 -0.90 11.03
CA PRO A 467 -27.27 -2.24 11.58
C PRO A 467 -27.63 -3.26 10.50
N ALA A 468 -26.82 -4.32 10.40
CA ALA A 468 -27.14 -5.44 9.51
C ALA A 468 -28.52 -5.96 9.91
N ARG A 469 -29.47 -5.91 8.99
CA ARG A 469 -30.77 -6.53 9.20
C ARG A 469 -30.50 -8.02 9.37
N THR A 470 -30.74 -8.54 10.56
CA THR A 470 -30.91 -9.95 10.78
C THR A 470 -31.95 -10.44 9.78
N SER A 471 -31.56 -11.35 8.89
CA SER A 471 -32.52 -12.12 8.11
C SER A 471 -33.48 -12.76 9.12
N PRO A 472 -34.80 -12.71 8.92
CA PRO A 472 -35.72 -13.47 9.75
C PRO A 472 -35.29 -14.93 9.71
N GLU A 473 -35.12 -15.53 10.88
CA GLU A 473 -34.92 -16.96 11.03
C GLU A 473 -36.19 -17.65 10.53
N GLU A 474 -36.06 -18.47 9.50
CA GLU A 474 -37.18 -19.16 8.86
C GLU A 474 -37.63 -20.29 9.79
N PRO A 475 -38.84 -20.23 10.38
CA PRO A 475 -39.27 -21.24 11.35
C PRO A 475 -39.45 -22.60 10.65
N SER A 476 -39.03 -23.65 11.35
CA SER A 476 -38.98 -25.04 10.86
C SER A 476 -40.35 -25.69 10.72
#